data_AF-A0A8T7CRS5-F1
#
_entry.id   AF-A0A8T7CRS5-F1
#
_cell.length_a   1.000
_cell.length_b   1.000
_cell.length_c   1.000
_cell.angle_alpha   90.00
_cell.angle_beta   90.00
_cell.angle_gamma   90.00
#
_symmetry.space_group_name_H-M   'P 1'
#
loop_
_entity.id
_entity.type
_entity.pdbx_description
1 polymer ?
#
loop_
_entity_poly.entity_id
_entity_poly.type
_entity_poly.pdbx_seq_one_letter_code
_entity_poly.pdbx_strand_id
1 'polypeptide(L)' 'FADSEDIPRPPHWGGYRLWISALELWIDGDSRLHDRARWIRTLAIDDDGQAHPDSWSVARLQP' A
#
# COMPACT_ATOMS: atom_id res chain seq x y z
N PHE A 1 -2.05 -30.78 22.50
CA PHE A 1 -2.63 -30.40 21.20
C PHE A 1 -1.95 -31.23 20.13
N ALA A 2 -2.24 -32.53 20.13
CA ALA A 2 -1.83 -33.46 19.09
C ALA A 2 -3.14 -33.92 18.44
N ASP A 3 -3.14 -34.02 17.12
CA ASP A 3 -4.29 -34.09 16.20
C ASP A 3 -4.75 -32.73 15.68
N SER A 4 -3.87 -32.05 14.94
CA SER A 4 -4.30 -31.14 13.88
C SER A 4 -4.25 -31.91 12.56
N GLU A 5 -5.39 -32.40 12.09
CA GLU A 5 -5.52 -32.80 10.68
C GLU A 5 -5.07 -31.62 9.80
N ASP A 6 -4.29 -31.91 8.76
CA ASP A 6 -3.87 -30.91 7.78
C ASP A 6 -5.10 -30.45 6.97
N ILE A 7 -5.74 -29.36 7.41
CA ILE A 7 -6.91 -28.80 6.73
C ILE A 7 -6.40 -28.09 5.46
N PRO A 8 -6.74 -28.57 4.24
CA PRO A 8 -6.26 -27.93 3.03
C PRO A 8 -6.89 -26.55 2.87
N ARG A 9 -6.08 -25.59 2.42
CA ARG A 9 -6.55 -24.24 2.10
C ARG A 9 -7.62 -24.31 1.00
N PRO A 10 -8.80 -23.68 1.17
CA PRO A 10 -9.83 -23.65 0.14
C PRO A 10 -9.29 -23.04 -1.18
N PRO A 11 -9.70 -23.54 -2.36
CA PRO A 11 -9.18 -23.06 -3.66
C PRO A 11 -9.37 -21.56 -3.93
N HIS A 12 -10.40 -20.95 -3.34
CA HIS A 12 -10.69 -19.52 -3.46
C HIS A 12 -9.94 -18.66 -2.42
N TRP A 13 -9.24 -19.29 -1.48
CA TRP A 13 -8.55 -18.58 -0.41
C TRP A 13 -7.17 -18.12 -0.90
N GLY A 14 -7.06 -16.82 -1.09
CA GLY A 14 -5.84 -16.16 -1.53
C GLY A 14 -5.77 -14.76 -0.93
N GLY A 15 -5.05 -13.88 -1.60
CA GLY A 15 -4.94 -12.49 -1.20
C GLY A 15 -4.75 -11.59 -2.40
N TYR A 16 -4.92 -10.30 -2.15
CA TYR A 16 -4.67 -9.25 -3.14
C TYR A 16 -3.34 -8.57 -2.83
N ARG A 17 -2.58 -8.25 -3.88
CA ARG A 17 -1.44 -7.33 -3.78
C ARG A 17 -1.87 -5.98 -4.32
N LEU A 18 -1.78 -4.94 -3.50
CA LEU A 18 -2.05 -3.56 -3.92
C LEU A 18 -0.76 -2.87 -4.31
N TRP A 19 -0.68 -2.40 -5.55
CA TRP A 19 0.34 -1.47 -5.99
C TRP A 19 -0.18 -0.05 -5.88
N ILE A 20 0.49 0.77 -5.07
CA ILE A 20 0.07 2.15 -4.84
C ILE A 20 0.91 3.12 -5.67
N SER A 21 0.23 4.06 -6.32
CA SER A 21 0.82 5.22 -7.02
C SER A 21 0.96 6.42 -6.08
N ALA A 22 0.28 6.41 -4.94
CA ALA A 22 0.39 7.45 -3.93
C ALA A 22 0.22 6.90 -2.52
N LEU A 23 0.89 7.54 -1.57
CA LEU A 23 0.75 7.34 -0.13
C LEU A 23 0.74 8.72 0.54
N GLU A 24 -0.12 8.92 1.52
CA GLU A 24 -0.07 10.11 2.36
C GLU A 24 0.06 9.68 3.81
N LEU A 25 1.08 10.21 4.49
CA LEU A 25 1.17 10.16 5.94
C LEU A 25 0.61 11.46 6.50
N TRP A 26 -0.38 11.30 7.36
CA TRP A 26 -1.02 12.37 8.08
C TRP A 26 -0.73 12.17 9.57
N ILE A 27 -0.26 13.21 10.22
CA ILE A 27 0.06 13.21 11.65
C ILE A 27 -0.69 14.36 12.29
N ASP A 28 -1.27 14.09 13.47
CA ASP A 28 -1.93 15.12 14.25
C ASP A 28 -0.94 16.25 14.60
N GLY A 29 -1.44 17.48 14.64
CA GLY A 29 -0.61 18.66 14.85
C GLY A 29 -1.35 19.70 15.67
N ASP A 30 -0.59 20.50 16.43
CA ASP A 30 -1.15 21.49 17.34
C ASP A 30 -2.08 22.47 16.62
N SER A 31 -3.17 22.86 17.29
CA SER A 31 -4.14 23.83 16.76
C SER A 31 -4.73 23.45 15.38
N ARG A 32 -4.85 22.16 15.07
CA ARG A 32 -5.34 21.62 13.78
C ARG A 32 -4.38 21.88 12.59
N LEU A 33 -3.13 22.23 12.87
CA LEU A 33 -2.09 22.37 11.85
C LEU A 33 -1.42 21.03 11.62
N HIS A 34 -2.13 20.13 10.96
CA HIS A 34 -1.71 18.76 10.71
C HIS A 34 -0.49 18.67 9.80
N ASP A 35 0.39 17.71 10.10
CA ASP A 35 1.54 17.40 9.28
C ASP A 35 1.16 16.38 8.21
N ARG A 36 1.31 16.80 6.96
CA ARG A 36 0.94 16.01 5.80
C ARG A 36 2.12 15.87 4.87
N ALA A 37 2.57 14.64 4.65
CA ALA A 37 3.58 14.32 3.66
C ALA A 37 2.99 13.33 2.66
N ARG A 38 3.06 13.67 1.38
CA ARG A 38 2.53 12.84 0.30
C ARG A 38 3.65 12.38 -0.62
N TRP A 39 3.69 11.08 -0.87
CA TRP A 39 4.54 10.46 -1.88
C TRP A 39 3.69 10.10 -3.10
N ILE A 40 4.22 10.38 -4.29
CA ILE A 40 3.60 10.06 -5.58
C ILE A 40 4.63 9.43 -6.51
N ARG A 41 4.22 8.41 -7.25
CA ARG A 41 5.01 7.72 -8.26
C ARG A 41 4.10 7.24 -9.39
N THR A 42 4.64 7.07 -10.59
CA THR A 42 3.95 6.40 -11.69
C THR A 42 4.00 4.88 -11.49
N LEU A 43 2.94 4.19 -11.89
CA LEU A 43 2.90 2.74 -11.98
C LEU A 43 2.58 2.34 -13.42
N ALA A 44 3.53 1.69 -14.10
CA ALA A 44 3.22 0.95 -15.32
C ALA A 44 2.91 -0.51 -14.93
N ILE A 45 1.90 -1.11 -15.54
CA ILE A 45 1.59 -2.53 -15.37
C ILE A 45 1.87 -3.21 -16.70
N ASP A 46 2.63 -4.30 -16.69
CA ASP A 46 2.88 -5.10 -17.89
C ASP A 46 1.76 -6.14 -18.14
N ASP A 47 1.87 -6.85 -19.26
CA ASP A 47 0.90 -7.86 -19.67
C ASP A 47 0.79 -9.05 -18.69
N ASP A 48 1.83 -9.26 -17.86
CA ASP A 48 1.87 -10.29 -16.81
C ASP A 48 1.29 -9.80 -15.47
N GLY A 49 0.80 -8.56 -15.40
CA GLY A 49 0.24 -7.95 -14.20
C GLY A 49 1.30 -7.56 -13.15
N GLN A 50 2.58 -7.48 -13.54
CA GLN A 50 3.63 -6.95 -12.69
C GLN A 50 3.67 -5.43 -12.79
N ALA A 51 3.86 -4.77 -11.65
CA ALA A 51 4.03 -3.32 -11.63
C ALA A 51 5.50 -2.95 -11.74
N HIS A 52 5.73 -1.94 -12.57
CA HIS A 52 7.01 -1.27 -12.80
C HIS A 52 6.89 0.15 -12.26
N PRO A 53 7.12 0.35 -10.95
CA PRO A 53 7.11 1.67 -10.35
C PRO A 53 8.33 2.49 -10.76
N ASP A 54 8.14 3.78 -10.99
CA ASP A 54 9.24 4.73 -11.01
C ASP A 54 9.66 5.15 -9.59
N SER A 55 10.54 6.14 -9.51
CA SER A 55 11.00 6.70 -8.24
C SER A 55 9.92 7.55 -7.58
N TRP A 56 9.82 7.46 -6.25
CA TRP A 56 8.93 8.32 -5.49
C TRP A 56 9.37 9.79 -5.54
N SER A 57 8.40 10.67 -5.76
CA SER A 57 8.49 12.10 -5.44
C SER A 57 7.76 12.37 -4.12
N VAL A 58 8.22 13.35 -3.34
CA VAL A 58 7.63 13.70 -2.04
C VAL A 58 7.37 15.20 -1.94
N ALA A 59 6.25 15.57 -1.32
CA ALA A 59 5.94 16.95 -0.96
C ALA A 59 5.24 17.01 0.40
N ARG A 60 5.48 18.09 1.16
CA ARG A 60 4.67 18.46 2.32
C ARG A 60 3.44 19.23 1.82
N LEU A 61 2.27 18.89 2.34
CA LEU A 61 1.00 19.55 2.00
C LEU A 61 0.58 20.51 3.12
N GLN A 62 -0.31 21.44 2.78
CA GLN A 62 -1.00 22.24 3.79
C GLN A 62 -1.94 21.35 4.62
N PRO A 63 -2.15 21.64 5.91
CA PRO A 63 -3.11 20.94 6.77
C PRO A 63 -4.47 20.75 6.10
#